data_AF-E6LYI7-F1
#
_entry.id   AF-E6LYI7-F1
#
_cell.length_a   1.000
_cell.length_b   1.000
_cell.length_c   1.000
_cell.angle_alpha   90.00
_cell.angle_beta   90.00
_cell.angle_gamma   90.00
#
_symmetry.space_group_name_H-M   'P 1'
#
loop_
_entity.id
_entity.type
_entity.pdbx_description
1 polymer ?
#
loop_
_entity_poly.entity_id
_entity_poly.type
_entity_poly.pdbx_seq_one_letter_code
_entity_poly.pdbx_strand_id
1 'polypeptide(L)'
;MTVGSTGVSARNIVPETTQAVCDVELPGIAEQIRAVGLKNTPQSVLSRAVVGVTSRTSRGAVIVNCPSSSGGVSDALQVVLPLLHYIIEQLDQTQA
;
A
#
# COMPACT_ATOMS: atom_id res chain seq x y z
N MET A 1 7.23 -0.07 4.49
CA MET A 1 5.93 0.61 4.68
C MET A 1 6.17 2.08 4.99
N THR A 2 5.29 2.97 4.55
CA THR A 2 5.30 4.41 4.91
C THR A 2 4.03 4.76 5.69
N VAL A 3 4.07 5.82 6.49
CA VAL A 3 2.95 6.22 7.37
C VAL A 3 2.62 7.70 7.18
N GLY A 4 1.35 7.98 6.90
CA GLY A 4 0.82 9.33 6.75
C GLY A 4 0.95 9.91 5.33
N SER A 5 0.58 11.18 5.20
CA SER A 5 0.68 11.96 3.95
C SER A 5 -0.04 11.35 2.74
N THR A 6 -1.15 10.62 2.97
CA THR A 6 -2.00 10.02 1.93
C THR A 6 -3.32 10.75 1.68
N GLY A 7 -3.63 11.83 2.42
CA GLY A 7 -4.87 12.60 2.22
C GLY A 7 -4.81 13.55 1.02
N VAL A 8 -5.75 14.50 0.94
CA VAL A 8 -5.91 15.43 -0.21
C VAL A 8 -5.13 16.75 -0.10
N SER A 9 -4.44 17.01 1.01
CA SER A 9 -3.71 18.28 1.17
C SER A 9 -2.55 18.38 0.19
N ALA A 10 -2.19 19.61 -0.23
CA ALA A 10 -1.09 19.84 -1.17
C ALA A 10 0.27 19.29 -0.70
N ARG A 11 0.45 19.03 0.60
CA ARG A 11 1.67 18.44 1.17
C ARG A 11 1.67 16.91 1.21
N ASN A 12 0.53 16.27 0.90
CA ASN A 12 0.35 14.83 0.98
C ASN A 12 0.74 14.15 -0.34
N ILE A 13 2.06 14.08 -0.57
CA ILE A 13 2.68 13.63 -1.83
C ILE A 13 3.22 12.19 -1.81
N VAL A 14 3.02 11.46 -0.70
CA VAL A 14 3.52 10.10 -0.54
C VAL A 14 2.98 9.14 -1.63
N PRO A 15 1.69 9.20 -2.01
CA PRO A 15 1.17 8.42 -3.13
C PRO A 15 1.94 8.64 -4.43
N GLU A 16 2.11 9.89 -4.87
CA GLU A 16 2.82 10.23 -6.10
C GLU A 16 4.28 9.79 -6.05
N THR A 17 4.92 10.00 -4.91
CA THR A 17 6.33 9.60 -4.71
C THR A 17 6.47 8.09 -4.79
N THR A 18 5.50 7.35 -4.25
CA THR A 18 5.47 5.89 -4.31
C THR A 18 5.25 5.42 -5.75
N GLN A 19 4.28 6.00 -6.46
CA GLN A 19 4.02 5.67 -7.87
C GLN A 19 5.25 5.88 -8.76
N ALA A 20 6.01 6.95 -8.52
CA ALA A 20 7.22 7.25 -9.29
C ALA A 20 8.34 6.21 -9.15
N VAL A 21 8.34 5.40 -8.09
CA VAL A 21 9.34 4.33 -7.85
C VAL A 21 8.74 2.93 -7.95
N CYS A 22 7.45 2.82 -8.23
CA CYS A 22 6.74 1.56 -8.32
C CYS A 22 6.83 1.02 -9.76
N ASP A 23 7.24 -0.23 -9.92
CA ASP A 23 7.25 -0.91 -11.22
C ASP A 23 5.83 -1.40 -11.57
N VAL A 24 5.12 -1.94 -10.58
CA VAL A 24 3.70 -2.29 -10.73
C VAL A 24 2.91 -2.00 -9.46
N GLU A 25 1.76 -1.34 -9.63
CA GLU A 25 0.79 -1.09 -8.57
C GLU A 25 -0.09 -2.33 -8.28
N LEU A 26 -0.51 -2.46 -7.03
CA LEU A 26 -1.44 -3.48 -6.54
C LEU A 26 -2.72 -2.80 -6.04
N PRO A 27 -3.55 -2.22 -6.94
CA PRO A 27 -4.69 -1.39 -6.56
C PRO A 27 -5.72 -2.14 -5.71
N GLY A 28 -5.93 -3.44 -5.97
CA GLY A 28 -6.85 -4.26 -5.18
C GLY A 28 -6.48 -4.36 -3.69
N ILE A 29 -5.19 -4.30 -3.35
CA ILE A 29 -4.77 -4.26 -1.94
C ILE A 29 -5.11 -2.91 -1.33
N ALA A 30 -4.82 -1.80 -2.03
CA ALA A 30 -5.15 -0.46 -1.56
C ALA A 30 -6.67 -0.26 -1.38
N GLU A 31 -7.47 -0.80 -2.30
CA GLU A 31 -8.93 -0.82 -2.23
C GLU A 31 -9.43 -1.60 -1.01
N GLN A 32 -8.86 -2.78 -0.76
CA GLN A 32 -9.25 -3.59 0.37
C GLN A 32 -8.89 -2.93 1.71
N ILE A 33 -7.75 -2.24 1.80
CA ILE A 33 -7.41 -1.43 2.99
C ILE A 33 -8.46 -0.34 3.22
N ARG A 34 -8.86 0.39 2.18
CA ARG A 34 -9.93 1.40 2.28
C ARG A 34 -11.26 0.77 2.72
N ALA A 35 -11.61 -0.39 2.17
CA ALA A 35 -12.84 -1.12 2.50
C ALA A 35 -12.88 -1.60 3.96
N VAL A 36 -11.74 -2.06 4.51
CA VAL A 36 -11.62 -2.38 5.94
C VAL A 36 -11.80 -1.12 6.78
N GLY A 37 -11.07 -0.04 6.46
CA GLY A 37 -11.18 1.23 7.20
C GLY A 37 -12.57 1.88 7.12
N LEU A 38 -13.31 1.66 6.03
CA LEU A 38 -14.69 2.13 5.84
C LEU A 38 -15.66 1.57 6.88
N LYS A 39 -15.37 0.39 7.46
CA LYS A 39 -16.15 -0.17 8.57
C LYS A 39 -16.04 0.67 9.84
N ASN A 40 -14.95 1.41 9.98
CA ASN A 40 -14.62 2.21 11.17
C ASN A 40 -14.88 3.71 10.95
N THR A 41 -14.62 4.24 9.75
CA THR A 41 -14.79 5.67 9.44
C THR A 41 -15.11 5.92 7.96
N PRO A 42 -16.08 6.79 7.65
CA PRO A 42 -16.38 7.18 6.26
C PRO A 42 -15.21 7.92 5.61
N GLN A 43 -14.31 8.53 6.39
CA GLN A 43 -13.16 9.27 5.86
C GLN A 43 -12.10 8.37 5.20
N SER A 44 -12.17 7.04 5.42
CA SER A 44 -11.24 6.07 4.82
C SER A 44 -11.11 6.22 3.30
N VAL A 45 -12.22 6.58 2.63
CA VAL A 45 -12.26 6.78 1.17
C VAL A 45 -11.41 7.94 0.66
N LEU A 46 -11.05 8.90 1.53
CA LEU A 46 -10.22 10.04 1.16
C LEU A 46 -8.72 9.66 1.04
N SER A 47 -8.34 8.48 1.51
CA SER A 47 -6.96 8.00 1.43
C SER A 47 -6.59 7.67 -0.02
N ARG A 48 -5.58 8.36 -0.53
CA ARG A 48 -4.97 8.12 -1.84
C ARG A 48 -3.79 7.15 -1.75
N ALA A 49 -3.72 6.35 -0.69
CA ALA A 49 -2.65 5.38 -0.48
C ALA A 49 -2.45 4.47 -1.70
N VAL A 50 -1.18 4.25 -2.04
CA VAL A 50 -0.73 3.32 -3.08
C VAL A 50 -0.04 2.13 -2.44
N VAL A 51 -0.23 0.97 -3.04
CA VAL A 51 0.46 -0.28 -2.71
C VAL A 51 1.04 -0.83 -4.00
N GLY A 52 2.25 -1.37 -3.95
CA GLY A 52 2.86 -1.98 -5.13
C GLY A 52 4.26 -2.51 -4.87
N VAL A 53 4.97 -2.88 -5.93
CA VAL A 53 6.35 -3.38 -5.86
C VAL A 53 7.29 -2.53 -6.71
N THR A 54 8.53 -2.35 -6.24
CA THR A 54 9.56 -1.53 -6.92
C THR A 54 10.25 -2.23 -8.08
N SER A 55 10.10 -3.54 -8.19
CA SER A 55 10.60 -4.38 -9.28
C SER A 55 9.83 -5.69 -9.27
N ARG A 56 9.60 -6.28 -10.45
CA ARG A 56 9.01 -7.61 -10.62
C ARG A 56 10.03 -8.75 -10.55
N THR A 57 11.05 -8.62 -9.71
CA THR A 57 12.12 -9.62 -9.50
C THR A 57 12.44 -9.76 -8.02
N SER A 58 13.30 -10.70 -7.64
CA SER A 58 13.76 -10.91 -6.26
C SER A 58 14.48 -9.72 -5.62
N ARG A 59 14.86 -8.70 -6.40
CA ARG A 59 15.39 -7.42 -5.89
C ARG A 59 14.32 -6.38 -5.57
N GLY A 60 13.06 -6.68 -5.86
CA GLY A 60 11.93 -5.80 -5.60
C GLY A 60 11.55 -5.74 -4.12
N ALA A 61 10.96 -4.62 -3.72
CA ALA A 61 10.38 -4.44 -2.40
C ALA A 61 8.89 -4.13 -2.51
N VAL A 62 8.11 -4.67 -1.58
CA VAL A 62 6.69 -4.30 -1.44
C VAL A 62 6.59 -2.97 -0.68
N ILE A 63 5.99 -1.97 -1.30
CA ILE A 63 5.66 -0.69 -0.67
C ILE A 63 4.17 -0.64 -0.37
N VAL A 64 3.86 -0.22 0.86
CA VAL A 64 2.49 0.02 1.33
C VAL A 64 2.47 1.40 1.96
N ASN A 65 1.63 2.30 1.44
CA ASN A 65 1.34 3.57 2.09
C ASN A 65 0.20 3.39 3.10
N CYS A 66 0.43 3.73 4.36
CA CYS A 66 -0.58 3.64 5.40
C CYS A 66 -1.08 5.04 5.79
N PRO A 67 -2.34 5.18 6.23
CA PRO A 67 -2.79 6.38 6.94
C PRO A 67 -1.95 6.63 8.21
N SER A 68 -1.95 7.86 8.73
CA SER A 68 -1.20 8.22 9.94
C SER A 68 -1.86 7.79 11.26
N SER A 69 -3.12 7.35 11.22
CA SER A 69 -3.83 6.87 12.40
C SER A 69 -3.42 5.44 12.76
N SER A 70 -3.37 5.14 14.05
CA SER A 70 -3.11 3.77 14.54
C SER A 70 -4.11 2.75 13.96
N GLY A 71 -5.38 3.12 13.88
CA GLY A 71 -6.43 2.32 13.22
C GLY A 71 -6.12 2.07 11.74
N GLY A 72 -5.74 3.10 10.99
CA GLY A 72 -5.42 2.94 9.56
C GLY A 72 -4.17 2.10 9.31
N VAL A 73 -3.17 2.15 10.19
CA VAL A 73 -2.01 1.24 10.15
C VAL A 73 -2.45 -0.20 10.45
N SER A 74 -3.31 -0.40 11.45
CA SER A 74 -3.87 -1.72 11.78
C SER A 74 -4.66 -2.31 10.61
N ASP A 75 -5.52 -1.51 9.97
CA ASP A 75 -6.30 -1.92 8.80
C ASP A 75 -5.37 -2.35 7.65
N ALA A 76 -4.29 -1.59 7.41
CA ALA A 76 -3.30 -1.93 6.39
C ALA A 76 -2.57 -3.24 6.69
N LEU A 77 -2.10 -3.43 7.93
CA LEU A 77 -1.42 -4.66 8.34
C LEU A 77 -2.35 -5.88 8.27
N GLN A 78 -3.61 -5.73 8.68
CA GLN A 78 -4.61 -6.80 8.60
C GLN A 78 -4.81 -7.32 7.18
N VAL A 79 -4.77 -6.43 6.18
CA VAL A 79 -4.91 -6.80 4.77
C VAL A 79 -3.60 -7.34 4.20
N VAL A 80 -2.48 -6.71 4.50
CA VAL A 80 -1.20 -6.99 3.82
C VAL A 80 -0.51 -8.23 4.37
N LEU A 81 -0.45 -8.41 5.70
CA LEU A 81 0.34 -9.48 6.32
C LEU A 81 0.00 -10.88 5.78
N PRO A 82 -1.29 -11.27 5.58
CA PRO A 82 -1.64 -12.57 5.03
C PRO A 82 -1.29 -12.75 3.55
N LEU A 83 -0.92 -11.69 2.84
CA LEU A 83 -0.61 -11.71 1.40
C LEU A 83 0.90 -11.66 1.12
N LEU A 84 1.71 -11.24 2.09
CA LEU A 84 3.14 -10.97 1.87
C LEU A 84 3.90 -12.19 1.36
N HIS A 85 3.64 -13.39 1.88
CA HIS A 85 4.36 -14.58 1.44
C HIS A 85 4.08 -14.90 -0.03
N TYR A 86 2.83 -14.79 -0.48
CA TYR A 86 2.48 -14.99 -1.89
C TYR A 86 3.16 -13.95 -2.80
N ILE A 87 3.20 -12.69 -2.39
CA ILE A 87 3.84 -11.63 -3.18
C ILE A 87 5.35 -11.88 -3.29
N ILE A 88 6.01 -12.19 -2.18
CA ILE A 88 7.46 -12.46 -2.14
C ILE A 88 7.78 -13.70 -3.01
N GLU A 89 7.01 -14.78 -2.86
CA GLU A 89 7.20 -15.99 -3.67
C GLU A 89 7.09 -15.70 -5.18
N GLN A 90 6.12 -14.88 -5.60
CA GLN A 90 6.00 -14.47 -7.00
C GLN A 90 7.18 -13.63 -7.50
N LEU A 91 7.71 -12.74 -6.65
CA LEU A 91 8.90 -11.95 -6.99
C LEU A 91 10.15 -12.83 -7.11
N ASP A 92 10.28 -13.86 -6.27
CA ASP A 92 11.41 -14.79 -6.29
C ASP A 92 11.37 -15.77 -7.47
N GLN A 93 10.18 -16.15 -7.94
CA GLN A 93 10.01 -17.00 -9.12
C GLN A 93 10.40 -16.29 -10.43
N THR A 94 10.46 -14.95 -10.42
CA THR A 94 10.82 -14.19 -11.62
C THR A 94 12.35 -14.06 -11.67
N GLN A 95 13.00 -15.05 -12.28
CA GLN A 95 14.42 -14.96 -12.64
C GLN A 95 14.62 -13.82 -13.64
N ALA A 96 15.51 -12.88 -13.31
CA ALA A 96 15.98 -11.83 -14.22
C ALA A 96 16.88 -12.41 -15.31
#